data_AF-A0A518U685-F1
#
_entry.id   AF-A0A518U685-F1
#
_cell.length_a   1.000
_cell.length_b   1.000
_cell.length_c   1.000
_cell.angle_alpha   90.00
_cell.angle_beta   90.00
_cell.angle_gamma   90.00
#
_symmetry.space_group_name_H-M   'P 1'
#
loop_
_entity.id
_entity.type
_entity.pdbx_description
1 polymer ?
#
loop_
_entity_poly.entity_id
_entity_poly.type
_entity_poly.pdbx_seq_one_letter_code
_entity_poly.pdbx_strand_id
1 'polypeptide(L)'
;MAVLRNGVGREPCWRGRRARCACLCLLSGLKLNGIGGRNFIRDRIANKPAAAPDYHSANRWDAEWRADVLPGKACHSWPMQPILDFHRSRLMNHAIPKRQIDFRDIAALQALVSEEYSPWSNPFVVTQQLIDDFAALSGDDYWIHTDPEKARAQSPFGTTIAHGALVQVLASRFHIPLDWEIVGFNNMVNYGSDRLRFPSPVPAGSAIHARCRVKAVQAVKAGTQVTLEIAIHVVGQERPSVLNEQVILYM
;
A
#
# COMPACT_ATOMS: atom_id res chain seq x y z
N MET A 1 57.70 22.84 19.38
CA MET A 1 57.96 22.29 20.73
C MET A 1 56.62 21.78 21.26
N ALA A 2 56.40 20.46 21.28
CA ALA A 2 56.69 19.55 22.42
C ALA A 2 55.76 19.89 23.61
N VAL A 3 54.62 19.22 23.81
CA VAL A 3 54.41 17.89 24.46
C VAL A 3 54.95 17.91 25.91
N LEU A 4 54.12 17.68 26.95
CA LEU A 4 53.91 16.40 27.67
C LEU A 4 52.83 16.66 28.78
N ARG A 5 51.73 15.89 28.91
CA ARG A 5 51.57 14.52 29.50
C ARG A 5 51.78 14.52 31.04
N ASN A 6 51.04 13.85 31.93
CA ASN A 6 50.19 12.64 31.97
C ASN A 6 49.20 12.78 33.18
N GLY A 7 47.99 12.22 33.23
CA GLY A 7 47.62 10.78 33.39
C GLY A 7 47.06 10.54 34.83
N VAL A 8 46.19 9.60 35.20
CA VAL A 8 45.64 8.36 34.62
C VAL A 8 44.41 7.91 35.46
N GLY A 9 43.41 7.27 34.81
CA GLY A 9 42.60 6.15 35.35
C GLY A 9 41.08 6.37 35.32
N ARG A 10 40.20 5.50 34.80
CA ARG A 10 40.26 4.16 34.16
C ARG A 10 39.00 3.95 33.25
N GLU A 11 39.21 3.78 31.94
CA GLU A 11 38.79 2.69 30.99
C GLU A 11 37.40 1.94 31.03
N PRO A 12 36.96 1.29 29.92
CA PRO A 12 35.69 1.58 29.22
C PRO A 12 34.85 0.35 28.77
N CYS A 13 33.69 0.58 28.13
CA CYS A 13 32.99 -0.39 27.28
C CYS A 13 32.11 0.42 26.29
N TRP A 14 32.27 0.42 24.97
CA TRP A 14 32.08 -0.71 24.06
C TRP A 14 32.81 -0.47 22.72
N ARG A 15 33.54 -1.49 22.25
CA ARG A 15 33.94 -1.65 20.85
C ARG A 15 32.91 -2.51 20.12
N GLY A 16 32.53 -2.06 18.92
CA GLY A 16 32.47 -2.88 17.71
C GLY A 16 31.22 -3.73 17.47
N ARG A 17 30.45 -3.35 16.44
CA ARG A 17 30.27 -4.19 15.23
C ARG A 17 29.70 -3.34 14.09
N ARG A 18 30.49 -3.23 13.01
CA ARG A 18 30.05 -2.72 11.71
C ARG A 18 29.09 -3.74 11.12
N ALA A 19 27.80 -3.40 10.99
CA ALA A 19 26.91 -4.14 10.11
C ALA A 19 27.09 -3.57 8.69
N ARG A 20 27.74 -4.36 7.83
CA ARG A 20 27.72 -4.14 6.38
C ARG A 20 26.31 -4.46 5.89
N CYS A 21 25.51 -3.45 5.57
CA CYS A 21 24.42 -3.63 4.61
C CYS A 21 24.98 -3.30 3.23
N ALA A 22 25.37 -4.34 2.49
CA ALA A 22 25.58 -4.23 1.06
C ALA A 22 24.20 -4.24 0.40
N CYS A 23 23.68 -3.05 0.09
CA CYS A 23 22.64 -2.86 -0.91
C CYS A 23 23.33 -2.13 -2.08
N LEU A 24 23.74 -2.88 -3.10
CA LEU A 24 24.24 -2.29 -4.35
C LEU A 24 23.53 -2.93 -5.53
N CYS A 25 22.67 -2.12 -6.14
CA CYS A 25 22.34 -2.01 -7.55
C CYS A 25 22.57 -3.24 -8.45
N LEU A 26 21.46 -3.83 -8.92
CA LEU A 26 21.41 -4.57 -10.17
C LEU A 26 20.99 -3.62 -11.29
N LEU A 27 21.98 -3.03 -11.99
CA LEU A 27 21.83 -2.53 -13.36
C LEU A 27 23.20 -2.61 -14.05
N SER A 28 23.35 -3.61 -14.92
CA SER A 28 24.01 -3.46 -16.23
C SER A 28 23.97 -4.80 -16.96
N GLY A 29 23.15 -4.89 -17.99
CA GLY A 29 23.31 -5.92 -19.01
C GLY A 29 24.64 -5.71 -19.73
N LEU A 30 25.46 -6.76 -19.76
CA LEU A 30 26.50 -6.92 -20.76
C LEU A 30 26.41 -8.35 -21.31
N LYS A 31 26.14 -8.44 -22.61
CA LYS A 31 26.32 -9.65 -23.42
C LYS A 31 27.81 -9.94 -23.56
N LEU A 32 28.23 -11.19 -23.41
CA LEU A 32 29.39 -11.73 -24.10
C LEU A 32 29.10 -13.15 -24.60
N ASN A 33 29.47 -13.35 -25.87
CA ASN A 33 29.29 -14.54 -26.69
C ASN A 33 30.29 -15.66 -26.36
N GLY A 34 29.85 -16.92 -26.53
CA GLY A 34 30.59 -17.96 -27.26
C GLY A 34 31.63 -18.82 -26.53
N ILE A 35 31.75 -20.06 -27.05
CA ILE A 35 32.70 -21.16 -26.75
C ILE A 35 32.26 -22.01 -25.53
N GLY A 36 31.85 -23.27 -25.62
CA GLY A 36 32.22 -24.38 -26.51
C GLY A 36 33.15 -25.35 -25.75
N GLY A 37 32.67 -26.53 -25.31
CA GLY A 37 33.57 -27.55 -24.76
C GLY A 37 32.93 -28.61 -23.87
N ARG A 38 33.20 -29.87 -24.19
CA ARG A 38 32.65 -31.11 -23.60
C ARG A 38 33.41 -31.57 -22.34
N ASN A 39 32.70 -32.40 -21.57
CA ASN A 39 33.17 -33.50 -20.71
C ASN A 39 34.06 -33.17 -19.50
N PHE A 40 33.53 -33.35 -18.30
CA PHE A 40 34.21 -34.13 -17.24
C PHE A 40 33.15 -34.77 -16.33
N ILE A 41 33.04 -36.10 -16.41
CA ILE A 41 32.24 -36.98 -15.54
C ILE A 41 33.25 -37.84 -14.75
N ARG A 42 32.95 -38.07 -13.45
CA ARG A 42 33.56 -39.03 -12.48
C ARG A 42 34.92 -38.59 -11.90
N ASP A 43 35.23 -38.58 -10.60
CA ASP A 43 34.69 -39.27 -9.42
C ASP A 43 34.95 -38.45 -8.14
N ARG A 44 33.97 -38.39 -7.22
CA ARG A 44 34.15 -38.71 -5.78
C ARG A 44 32.82 -38.57 -5.05
N ILE A 45 32.22 -39.73 -4.82
CA ILE A 45 31.20 -39.97 -3.80
C ILE A 45 31.89 -39.83 -2.44
N ALA A 46 31.59 -38.76 -1.69
CA ALA A 46 31.61 -38.69 -0.23
C ALA A 46 31.24 -37.28 0.24
N ASN A 47 29.96 -36.91 0.11
CA ASN A 47 29.20 -36.03 1.01
C ASN A 47 27.87 -35.70 0.36
N LYS A 48 26.76 -36.20 0.92
CA LYS A 48 25.41 -35.70 0.62
C LYS A 48 25.28 -34.31 1.29
N PRO A 49 25.02 -33.20 0.57
CA PRO A 49 24.29 -32.10 1.16
C PRO A 49 22.82 -32.48 1.27
N ALA A 50 22.22 -32.06 2.37
CA ALA A 50 20.85 -32.35 2.78
C ALA A 50 19.81 -32.01 1.69
N ALA A 51 18.73 -32.79 1.67
CA ALA A 51 17.58 -32.60 0.79
C ALA A 51 17.04 -31.17 0.89
N ALA A 52 16.68 -30.59 -0.27
CA ALA A 52 15.91 -29.36 -0.33
C ALA A 52 14.54 -29.57 0.35
N PRO A 53 14.06 -28.62 1.18
CA PRO A 53 12.77 -28.80 1.84
C PRO A 53 11.62 -28.74 0.83
N ASP A 54 10.72 -29.70 0.99
CA ASP A 54 9.42 -29.84 0.32
C ASP A 54 8.52 -28.64 0.65
N TYR A 55 7.98 -28.00 -0.40
CA TYR A 55 7.14 -26.80 -0.30
C TYR A 55 5.66 -27.08 0.01
N HIS A 56 5.27 -28.32 0.37
CA HIS A 56 3.87 -28.70 0.54
C HIS A 56 3.37 -28.93 1.98
N SER A 57 4.01 -28.37 3.01
CA SER A 57 3.45 -28.43 4.38
C SER A 57 3.65 -27.16 5.21
N ALA A 58 2.95 -26.08 4.82
CA ALA A 58 2.83 -24.87 5.63
C ALA A 58 1.35 -24.54 5.93
N ASN A 59 0.64 -25.50 6.53
CA ASN A 59 -0.61 -25.25 7.26
C ASN A 59 -0.42 -25.75 8.69
N ARG A 60 0.32 -24.97 9.48
CA ARG A 60 0.31 -25.08 10.95
C ARG A 60 0.71 -23.74 11.54
N TRP A 61 -0.30 -22.90 11.79
CA TRP A 61 -0.15 -21.70 12.61
C TRP A 61 -0.08 -22.14 14.08
N ASP A 62 1.05 -22.71 14.48
CA ASP A 62 1.32 -22.95 15.89
C ASP A 62 2.02 -21.72 16.49
N ALA A 63 1.39 -21.20 17.53
CA ALA A 63 1.74 -19.99 18.24
C ALA A 63 3.09 -20.12 18.95
N GLU A 64 4.07 -19.30 18.57
CA GLU A 64 5.20 -18.93 19.41
C GLU A 64 5.70 -17.52 19.03
N TRP A 65 4.88 -16.49 19.32
CA TRP A 65 5.40 -15.13 19.42
C TRP A 65 6.14 -14.99 20.75
N ARG A 66 7.48 -15.15 20.73
CA ARG A 66 8.32 -14.73 21.83
C ARG A 66 8.26 -13.21 21.96
N ALA A 67 7.67 -12.76 23.06
CA ALA A 67 7.60 -11.37 23.46
C ALA A 67 8.96 -10.90 23.98
N ASP A 68 9.90 -10.62 23.07
CA ASP A 68 11.07 -9.82 23.40
C ASP A 68 10.65 -8.34 23.31
N VAL A 69 9.95 -7.92 24.35
CA VAL A 69 9.48 -6.55 24.57
C VAL A 69 10.71 -5.65 24.71
N LEU A 70 10.94 -4.80 23.71
CA LEU A 70 11.73 -3.58 23.89
C LEU A 70 11.05 -2.75 25.00
N PRO A 71 11.76 -2.35 26.06
CA PRO A 71 11.14 -1.59 27.13
C PRO A 71 10.73 -0.20 26.61
N GLY A 72 9.43 0.11 26.69
CA GLY A 72 8.97 1.49 26.79
C GLY A 72 8.54 2.22 25.51
N LYS A 73 8.04 1.52 24.47
CA LYS A 73 7.18 2.19 23.47
C LYS A 73 5.80 1.55 23.51
N ALA A 74 4.82 2.29 24.03
CA ALA A 74 3.42 1.93 23.89
C ALA A 74 3.17 1.63 22.40
N CYS A 75 2.71 0.42 22.09
CA CYS A 75 2.08 0.16 20.82
C CYS A 75 0.92 1.16 20.75
N HIS A 76 1.00 2.14 19.85
CA HIS A 76 -0.01 3.19 19.75
C HIS A 76 -1.36 2.48 19.56
N SER A 77 -2.26 2.61 20.55
CA SER A 77 -3.58 2.02 20.45
C SER A 77 -4.32 2.78 19.36
N TRP A 78 -4.45 2.16 18.18
CA TRP A 78 -5.27 2.68 17.11
C TRP A 78 -6.69 2.90 17.67
N PRO A 79 -7.31 4.07 17.45
CA PRO A 79 -8.65 4.31 17.94
C PRO A 79 -9.60 3.31 17.28
N MET A 80 -10.19 2.42 18.10
CA MET A 80 -11.06 1.36 17.60
C MET A 80 -12.44 1.88 17.16
N GLN A 81 -12.92 2.98 17.75
CA GLN A 81 -14.28 3.47 17.48
C GLN A 81 -14.52 3.88 16.01
N PRO A 82 -13.63 4.67 15.36
CA PRO A 82 -13.77 4.96 13.93
C PRO A 82 -13.74 3.71 13.04
N ILE A 83 -12.99 2.69 13.45
CA ILE A 83 -12.95 1.40 12.74
C ILE A 83 -14.30 0.69 12.89
N LEU A 84 -14.86 0.64 14.08
CA LEU A 84 -16.16 0.01 14.34
C LEU A 84 -17.31 0.74 13.62
N ASP A 85 -17.31 2.06 13.59
CA ASP A 85 -18.32 2.86 12.89
C ASP A 85 -18.22 2.66 11.36
N PHE A 86 -17.00 2.56 10.83
CA PHE A 86 -16.77 2.18 9.44
C PHE A 86 -17.30 0.77 9.14
N HIS A 87 -17.03 -0.21 10.00
CA HIS A 87 -17.56 -1.58 9.81
C HIS A 87 -19.09 -1.60 9.87
N ARG A 88 -19.70 -0.87 10.81
CA ARG A 88 -21.16 -0.79 10.93
C ARG A 88 -21.80 -0.16 9.69
N SER A 89 -21.28 0.97 9.21
CA SER A 89 -21.77 1.60 7.98
C SER A 89 -21.53 0.73 6.75
N ARG A 90 -20.43 -0.04 6.71
CA ARG A 90 -20.18 -1.04 5.69
C ARG A 90 -21.26 -2.12 5.68
N LEU A 91 -21.62 -2.65 6.84
CA LEU A 91 -22.69 -3.65 6.98
C LEU A 91 -24.04 -3.09 6.51
N MET A 92 -24.37 -1.85 6.87
CA MET A 92 -25.60 -1.18 6.40
C MET A 92 -25.63 -1.03 4.88
N ASN A 93 -24.51 -0.65 4.25
CA ASN A 93 -24.41 -0.54 2.79
C ASN A 93 -24.51 -1.91 2.08
N HIS A 94 -24.08 -3.00 2.72
CA HIS A 94 -24.26 -4.36 2.18
C HIS A 94 -25.69 -4.88 2.36
N ALA A 95 -26.49 -4.28 3.25
CA ALA A 95 -27.88 -4.69 3.48
C ALA A 95 -28.83 -4.18 2.39
N ILE A 96 -28.42 -3.20 1.56
CA ILE A 96 -29.20 -2.74 0.41
C ILE A 96 -29.10 -3.82 -0.68
N PRO A 97 -30.21 -4.39 -1.17
CA PRO A 97 -30.17 -5.35 -2.25
C PRO A 97 -29.50 -4.76 -3.49
N LYS A 98 -28.48 -5.44 -4.00
CA LYS A 98 -27.76 -5.06 -5.22
C LYS A 98 -28.06 -6.03 -6.33
N ARG A 99 -28.09 -5.53 -7.57
CA ARG A 99 -28.11 -6.37 -8.76
C ARG A 99 -26.80 -7.16 -8.82
N GLN A 100 -26.90 -8.47 -8.70
CA GLN A 100 -25.75 -9.36 -8.79
C GLN A 100 -25.43 -9.66 -10.26
N ILE A 101 -24.17 -9.47 -10.65
CA ILE A 101 -23.68 -9.74 -12.00
C ILE A 101 -22.53 -10.73 -11.90
N ASP A 102 -22.67 -11.90 -12.53
CA ASP A 102 -21.59 -12.89 -12.54
C ASP A 102 -20.36 -12.31 -13.25
N PHE A 103 -19.17 -12.49 -12.66
CA PHE A 103 -17.93 -11.93 -13.21
C PHE A 103 -17.61 -12.44 -14.63
N ARG A 104 -18.20 -13.57 -15.05
CA ARG A 104 -18.06 -14.13 -16.41
C ARG A 104 -19.09 -13.57 -17.40
N ASP A 105 -20.12 -12.87 -16.94
CA ASP A 105 -21.10 -12.22 -17.81
C ASP A 105 -20.55 -10.88 -18.32
N ILE A 106 -19.66 -10.98 -19.30
CA ILE A 106 -18.97 -9.83 -19.88
C ILE A 106 -19.95 -8.82 -20.48
N ALA A 107 -21.04 -9.29 -21.10
CA ALA A 107 -22.03 -8.40 -21.71
C ALA A 107 -22.77 -7.58 -20.65
N ALA A 108 -23.22 -8.20 -19.55
CA ALA A 108 -23.86 -7.49 -18.45
C ALA A 108 -22.91 -6.50 -17.76
N LEU A 109 -21.63 -6.87 -17.60
CA LEU A 109 -20.62 -5.98 -17.03
C LEU A 109 -20.29 -4.81 -17.97
N GLN A 110 -20.20 -5.05 -19.28
CA GLN A 110 -19.99 -3.98 -20.27
C GLN A 110 -21.14 -2.99 -20.29
N ALA A 111 -22.36 -3.42 -19.98
CA ALA A 111 -23.51 -2.53 -19.83
C ALA A 111 -23.39 -1.57 -18.63
N LEU A 112 -22.43 -1.76 -17.72
CA LEU A 112 -22.12 -0.81 -16.65
C LEU A 112 -21.21 0.33 -17.08
N VAL A 113 -20.55 0.24 -18.25
CA VAL A 113 -19.64 1.27 -18.73
C VAL A 113 -20.43 2.56 -18.98
N SER A 114 -20.00 3.64 -18.33
CA SER A 114 -20.70 4.92 -18.38
C SER A 114 -19.73 6.07 -18.20
N GLU A 115 -20.06 7.22 -18.78
CA GLU A 115 -19.37 8.48 -18.50
C GLU A 115 -19.90 9.16 -17.23
N GLU A 116 -21.04 8.72 -16.69
CA GLU A 116 -21.62 9.24 -15.46
C GLU A 116 -20.96 8.63 -14.23
N TYR A 117 -20.60 9.47 -13.26
CA TYR A 117 -20.14 9.01 -11.96
C TYR A 117 -21.32 8.59 -11.08
N SER A 118 -21.06 7.62 -10.21
CA SER A 118 -21.92 7.29 -9.07
C SER A 118 -22.21 8.53 -8.20
N PRO A 119 -23.25 8.47 -7.36
CA PRO A 119 -23.37 9.41 -6.25
C PRO A 119 -22.13 9.37 -5.35
N TRP A 120 -21.99 10.41 -4.52
CA TRP A 120 -20.88 10.52 -3.56
C TRP A 120 -20.97 9.47 -2.46
N SER A 121 -19.81 9.01 -2.00
CA SER A 121 -19.66 8.17 -0.82
C SER A 121 -19.90 8.94 0.48
N ASN A 122 -19.79 8.22 1.61
CA ASN A 122 -19.58 8.86 2.90
C ASN A 122 -18.31 9.75 2.88
N PRO A 123 -18.30 10.85 3.66
CA PRO A 123 -17.09 11.61 3.91
C PRO A 123 -16.16 10.87 4.89
N PHE A 124 -14.87 11.21 4.84
CA PHE A 124 -13.84 10.74 5.75
C PHE A 124 -12.86 11.88 6.05
N VAL A 125 -12.57 12.16 7.33
CA VAL A 125 -11.66 13.24 7.72
C VAL A 125 -10.22 12.74 7.75
N VAL A 126 -9.33 13.43 7.04
CA VAL A 126 -7.89 13.12 7.02
C VAL A 126 -7.19 13.96 8.08
N THR A 127 -6.99 13.38 9.27
CA THR A 127 -6.35 14.09 10.39
C THR A 127 -4.83 14.15 10.25
N GLN A 128 -4.18 15.09 10.95
CA GLN A 128 -2.71 15.14 11.04
C GLN A 128 -2.14 13.83 11.57
N GLN A 129 -2.76 13.26 12.62
CA GLN A 129 -2.31 11.98 13.18
C GLN A 129 -2.28 10.86 12.13
N LEU A 130 -3.29 10.77 11.26
CA LEU A 130 -3.31 9.77 10.20
C LEU A 130 -2.19 9.99 9.17
N ILE A 131 -1.86 11.25 8.88
CA ILE A 131 -0.75 11.63 7.99
C ILE A 131 0.58 11.23 8.63
N ASP A 132 0.75 11.49 9.92
CA ASP A 132 1.97 11.13 10.67
C ASP A 132 2.12 9.61 10.80
N ASP A 133 1.03 8.88 11.06
CA ASP A 133 1.03 7.42 11.11
C ASP A 133 1.43 6.82 9.75
N PHE A 134 0.95 7.42 8.65
CA PHE A 134 1.36 6.99 7.31
C PHE A 134 2.81 7.34 7.01
N ALA A 135 3.31 8.50 7.45
CA ALA A 135 4.73 8.85 7.33
C ALA A 135 5.61 7.84 8.08
N ALA A 136 5.25 7.47 9.30
CA ALA A 136 5.95 6.47 10.09
C ALA A 136 5.92 5.07 9.44
N LEU A 137 4.78 4.70 8.82
CA LEU A 137 4.63 3.42 8.12
C LEU A 137 5.44 3.37 6.82
N SER A 138 5.35 4.43 6.00
CA SER A 138 5.90 4.46 4.65
C SER A 138 7.36 4.90 4.60
N GLY A 139 7.83 5.61 5.61
CA GLY A 139 9.13 6.28 5.63
C GLY A 139 9.16 7.61 4.87
N ASP A 140 8.03 8.09 4.34
CA ASP A 140 7.93 9.42 3.73
C ASP A 140 7.66 10.47 4.82
N ASP A 141 8.74 10.97 5.42
CA ASP A 141 8.74 11.99 6.46
C ASP A 141 8.89 13.42 5.92
N TYR A 142 8.60 13.64 4.63
CA TYR A 142 8.77 14.95 4.03
C TYR A 142 7.94 16.01 4.77
N TRP A 143 8.60 17.08 5.20
CA TRP A 143 8.06 18.06 6.17
C TRP A 143 6.72 18.69 5.78
N ILE A 144 6.35 18.72 4.50
CA ILE A 144 5.04 19.19 4.05
C ILE A 144 3.89 18.30 4.55
N HIS A 145 4.19 17.10 5.01
CA HIS A 145 3.26 16.14 5.59
C HIS A 145 3.29 16.18 7.13
N THR A 146 4.47 16.30 7.72
CA THR A 146 4.73 15.96 9.14
C THR A 146 5.08 17.15 10.04
N ASP A 147 5.33 18.35 9.50
CA ASP A 147 5.74 19.53 10.29
C ASP A 147 4.72 20.67 10.13
N PRO A 148 3.67 20.73 10.97
CA PRO A 148 2.65 21.78 10.92
C PRO A 148 3.19 23.20 11.06
N GLU A 149 4.21 23.38 11.89
CA GLU A 149 4.80 24.69 12.18
C GLU A 149 5.56 25.23 10.97
N LYS A 150 6.42 24.40 10.40
CA LYS A 150 7.14 24.74 9.17
C LYS A 150 6.19 24.85 7.98
N ALA A 151 5.18 23.97 7.89
CA ALA A 151 4.16 24.04 6.84
C ALA A 151 3.40 25.37 6.88
N ARG A 152 2.93 25.80 8.05
CA ARG A 152 2.29 27.10 8.19
C ARG A 152 3.19 28.27 7.77
N ALA A 153 4.48 28.20 8.07
CA ALA A 153 5.42 29.27 7.78
C ALA A 153 5.94 29.29 6.32
N GLN A 154 6.10 28.13 5.69
CA GLN A 154 6.88 27.98 4.45
C GLN A 154 6.15 27.22 3.33
N SER A 155 5.09 26.48 3.64
CA SER A 155 4.37 25.70 2.63
C SER A 155 3.52 26.63 1.76
N PRO A 156 3.49 26.42 0.42
CA PRO A 156 2.55 27.13 -0.45
C PRO A 156 1.08 26.79 -0.13
N PHE A 157 0.83 25.74 0.67
CA PHE A 157 -0.51 25.32 1.08
C PHE A 157 -0.98 25.95 2.40
N GLY A 158 -0.08 26.64 3.13
CA GLY A 158 -0.39 27.27 4.44
C GLY A 158 -0.64 26.28 5.59
N THR A 159 -0.55 24.98 5.34
CA THR A 159 -0.66 23.89 6.32
C THR A 159 0.00 22.64 5.75
N THR A 160 0.13 21.61 6.57
CA THR A 160 0.47 20.26 6.12
C THR A 160 -0.59 19.70 5.19
N ILE A 161 -0.18 18.87 4.25
CA ILE A 161 -1.07 18.16 3.32
C ILE A 161 -0.85 16.65 3.46
N ALA A 162 -1.85 15.84 3.16
CA ALA A 162 -1.72 14.40 3.14
C ALA A 162 -0.84 13.94 1.97
N HIS A 163 -0.13 12.82 2.15
CA HIS A 163 0.55 12.13 1.06
C HIS A 163 -0.47 11.73 -0.02
N GLY A 164 -0.13 11.92 -1.30
CA GLY A 164 -1.00 11.44 -2.38
C GLY A 164 -1.27 9.93 -2.28
N ALA A 165 -0.23 9.16 -1.95
CA ALA A 165 -0.33 7.72 -1.72
C ALA A 165 -1.29 7.35 -0.57
N LEU A 166 -1.28 8.11 0.53
CA LEU A 166 -2.24 7.94 1.63
C LEU A 166 -3.68 8.14 1.13
N VAL A 167 -3.95 9.23 0.42
CA VAL A 167 -5.30 9.52 -0.10
C VAL A 167 -5.76 8.42 -1.06
N GLN A 168 -4.87 7.91 -1.90
CA GLN A 168 -5.16 6.79 -2.80
C GLN A 168 -5.54 5.51 -2.05
N VAL A 169 -4.79 5.10 -1.01
CA VAL A 169 -5.11 3.86 -0.26
C VAL A 169 -6.38 4.01 0.59
N LEU A 170 -6.73 5.24 0.97
CA LEU A 170 -8.00 5.56 1.63
C LEU A 170 -9.22 5.36 0.72
N ALA A 171 -9.07 5.04 -0.57
CA ALA A 171 -10.18 4.60 -1.42
C ALA A 171 -11.00 3.46 -0.77
N SER A 172 -10.32 2.58 -0.03
CA SER A 172 -10.94 1.48 0.73
C SER A 172 -11.86 1.90 1.88
N ARG A 173 -11.80 3.18 2.31
CA ARG A 173 -12.65 3.76 3.37
C ARG A 173 -13.98 4.31 2.85
N PHE A 174 -14.24 4.26 1.55
CA PHE A 174 -15.45 4.82 0.96
C PHE A 174 -16.49 3.76 0.66
N HIS A 175 -17.72 4.03 1.11
CA HIS A 175 -18.92 3.32 0.71
C HIS A 175 -19.52 4.04 -0.49
N ILE A 176 -19.06 3.65 -1.68
CA ILE A 176 -19.63 4.18 -2.93
C ILE A 176 -20.98 3.47 -3.18
N PRO A 177 -22.08 4.23 -3.35
CA PRO A 177 -23.42 3.66 -3.50
C PRO A 177 -23.63 3.14 -4.93
N LEU A 178 -23.16 1.92 -5.18
CA LEU A 178 -23.43 1.17 -6.41
C LEU A 178 -24.65 0.27 -6.20
N ASP A 179 -25.55 0.27 -7.18
CA ASP A 179 -26.77 -0.56 -7.23
C ASP A 179 -26.49 -2.00 -7.73
N TRP A 180 -25.23 -2.31 -8.02
CA TRP A 180 -24.76 -3.62 -8.47
C TRP A 180 -23.57 -4.11 -7.66
N GLU A 181 -23.35 -5.43 -7.71
CA GLU A 181 -22.14 -6.09 -7.24
C GLU A 181 -21.76 -7.21 -8.19
N ILE A 182 -20.45 -7.47 -8.28
CA ILE A 182 -19.91 -8.57 -9.07
C ILE A 182 -19.87 -9.80 -8.17
N VAL A 183 -20.28 -10.96 -8.69
CA VAL A 183 -20.35 -12.22 -7.93
C VAL A 183 -19.75 -13.38 -8.72
N GLY A 184 -19.66 -14.55 -8.10
CA GLY A 184 -19.25 -15.80 -8.76
C GLY A 184 -17.74 -16.00 -8.89
N PHE A 185 -16.92 -15.03 -8.46
CA PHE A 185 -15.46 -15.15 -8.41
C PHE A 185 -14.97 -15.79 -7.11
N ASN A 186 -13.81 -16.44 -7.16
CA ASN A 186 -13.13 -16.97 -5.98
C ASN A 186 -12.21 -15.92 -5.36
N ASN A 187 -11.53 -15.13 -6.18
CA ASN A 187 -10.60 -14.09 -5.74
C ASN A 187 -10.79 -12.79 -6.54
N MET A 188 -10.49 -11.68 -5.88
CA MET A 188 -10.44 -10.35 -6.48
C MET A 188 -9.15 -9.65 -6.06
N VAL A 189 -8.40 -9.13 -7.03
CA VAL A 189 -7.15 -8.42 -6.76
C VAL A 189 -7.17 -7.03 -7.38
N ASN A 190 -6.62 -6.07 -6.65
CA ASN A 190 -6.21 -4.79 -7.22
C ASN A 190 -5.02 -5.06 -8.15
N TYR A 191 -5.28 -5.16 -9.45
CA TYR A 191 -4.27 -5.54 -10.44
C TYR A 191 -3.29 -4.40 -10.71
N GLY A 192 -3.78 -3.16 -10.62
CA GLY A 192 -2.95 -1.98 -10.83
C GLY A 192 -3.78 -0.74 -11.14
N SER A 193 -3.14 0.22 -11.79
CA SER A 193 -3.81 1.45 -12.22
C SER A 193 -3.24 1.88 -13.56
N ASP A 194 -4.11 2.05 -14.55
CA ASP A 194 -3.73 2.47 -15.90
C ASP A 194 -3.33 3.96 -15.90
N ARG A 195 -4.03 4.74 -15.07
CA ARG A 195 -3.76 6.16 -14.85
C ARG A 195 -4.01 6.53 -13.40
N LEU A 196 -2.98 7.04 -12.74
CA LEU A 196 -3.07 7.64 -11.40
C LEU A 196 -2.53 9.06 -11.41
N ARG A 197 -3.29 10.03 -10.89
CA ARG A 197 -2.91 11.44 -10.80
C ARG A 197 -3.32 12.03 -9.46
N PHE A 198 -2.60 13.07 -9.03
CA PHE A 198 -2.86 13.84 -7.79
C PHE A 198 -3.08 15.33 -8.10
N PRO A 199 -4.23 15.72 -8.69
CA PRO A 199 -4.38 17.06 -9.27
C PRO A 199 -4.48 18.21 -8.25
N SER A 200 -4.90 17.96 -7.01
CA SER A 200 -5.01 18.96 -5.94
C SER A 200 -4.62 18.37 -4.58
N PRO A 201 -4.01 19.17 -3.68
CA PRO A 201 -3.61 18.69 -2.36
C PRO A 201 -4.82 18.38 -1.47
N VAL A 202 -4.60 17.60 -0.41
CA VAL A 202 -5.56 17.39 0.67
C VAL A 202 -4.97 18.00 1.94
N PRO A 203 -5.35 19.23 2.33
CA PRO A 203 -4.91 19.83 3.59
C PRO A 203 -5.29 18.97 4.79
N ALA A 204 -4.40 18.89 5.79
CA ALA A 204 -4.70 18.20 7.04
C ALA A 204 -5.98 18.74 7.70
N GLY A 205 -6.82 17.85 8.21
CA GLY A 205 -8.14 18.15 8.76
C GLY A 205 -9.27 18.22 7.73
N SER A 206 -8.97 18.14 6.43
CA SER A 206 -10.02 18.15 5.39
C SER A 206 -10.85 16.86 5.40
N ALA A 207 -12.15 16.98 5.11
CA ALA A 207 -12.98 15.84 4.77
C ALA A 207 -12.83 15.51 3.28
N ILE A 208 -12.66 14.23 2.95
CA ILE A 208 -12.63 13.72 1.58
C ILE A 208 -13.81 12.77 1.34
N HIS A 209 -14.24 12.67 0.10
CA HIS A 209 -15.26 11.73 -0.37
C HIS A 209 -14.92 11.25 -1.79
N ALA A 210 -15.50 10.13 -2.20
CA ALA A 210 -15.22 9.53 -3.50
C ALA A 210 -16.49 9.21 -4.28
N ARG A 211 -16.30 9.04 -5.59
CA ARG A 211 -17.27 8.49 -6.53
C ARG A 211 -16.52 7.71 -7.59
N CYS A 212 -17.19 6.80 -8.28
CA CYS A 212 -16.56 6.05 -9.36
C CYS A 212 -17.49 5.84 -10.55
N ARG A 213 -16.90 5.42 -11.67
CA ARG A 213 -17.61 4.92 -12.85
C ARG A 213 -16.82 3.77 -13.47
N VAL A 214 -17.52 2.88 -14.16
CA VAL A 214 -16.87 1.80 -14.92
C VAL A 214 -16.39 2.39 -16.25
N LYS A 215 -15.07 2.35 -16.49
CA LYS A 215 -14.46 2.83 -17.73
C LYS A 215 -14.33 1.73 -18.77
N ALA A 216 -14.02 0.51 -18.35
CA ALA A 216 -13.81 -0.61 -19.26
C ALA A 216 -14.04 -1.94 -18.56
N VAL A 217 -14.44 -2.94 -19.35
CA VAL A 217 -14.52 -4.34 -18.94
C VAL A 217 -13.91 -5.20 -20.03
N GLN A 218 -13.00 -6.10 -19.63
CA GLN A 218 -12.26 -6.95 -20.55
C GLN A 218 -12.19 -8.37 -20.01
N ALA A 219 -12.55 -9.35 -20.83
CA ALA A 219 -12.23 -10.75 -20.56
C ALA A 219 -10.74 -10.98 -20.84
N VAL A 220 -10.04 -11.56 -19.88
CA VAL A 220 -8.63 -11.94 -20.00
C VAL A 220 -8.47 -13.42 -19.68
N LYS A 221 -7.33 -14.02 -20.04
CA LYS A 221 -7.08 -15.45 -19.77
C LYS A 221 -7.24 -15.82 -18.29
N ALA A 222 -6.88 -14.90 -17.39
CA ALA A 222 -6.94 -15.11 -15.95
C ALA A 222 -8.33 -14.90 -15.33
N GLY A 223 -9.29 -14.30 -16.04
CA GLY A 223 -10.59 -13.92 -15.50
C GLY A 223 -11.15 -12.66 -16.16
N THR A 224 -11.79 -11.78 -15.39
CA THR A 224 -12.39 -10.55 -15.91
C THR A 224 -11.74 -9.33 -15.27
N GLN A 225 -11.24 -8.42 -16.10
CA GLN A 225 -10.76 -7.11 -15.67
C GLN A 225 -11.87 -6.07 -15.75
N VAL A 226 -12.05 -5.31 -14.69
CA VAL A 226 -12.93 -4.14 -14.63
C VAL A 226 -12.07 -2.93 -14.26
N THR A 227 -12.05 -1.93 -15.13
CA THR A 227 -11.38 -0.65 -14.87
C THR A 227 -12.40 0.33 -14.29
N LEU A 228 -12.20 0.72 -13.03
CA LEU A 228 -12.98 1.76 -12.36
C LEU A 228 -12.19 3.06 -12.36
N GLU A 229 -12.76 4.15 -12.84
CA GLU A 229 -12.21 5.48 -12.57
C GLU A 229 -12.78 5.99 -11.25
N ILE A 230 -11.93 6.03 -10.23
CA ILE A 230 -12.23 6.54 -8.90
C ILE A 230 -11.74 7.98 -8.82
N ALA A 231 -12.64 8.90 -8.47
CA ALA A 231 -12.33 10.29 -8.22
C ALA A 231 -12.52 10.59 -6.73
N ILE A 232 -11.45 10.97 -6.04
CA ILE A 232 -11.46 11.39 -4.63
C ILE A 232 -11.32 12.90 -4.58
N HIS A 233 -12.24 13.55 -3.89
CA HIS A 233 -12.29 15.01 -3.74
C HIS A 233 -12.20 15.39 -2.27
N VAL A 234 -11.67 16.58 -1.99
CA VAL A 234 -11.98 17.28 -0.75
C VAL A 234 -13.43 17.76 -0.84
N VAL A 235 -14.22 17.54 0.21
CA VAL A 235 -15.63 17.95 0.25
C VAL A 235 -15.75 19.45 0.00
N GLY A 236 -16.56 19.82 -0.99
CA GLY A 236 -16.74 21.22 -1.41
C GLY A 236 -15.75 21.72 -2.46
N GLN A 237 -14.82 20.87 -2.94
CA GLN A 237 -13.88 21.22 -4.01
C GLN A 237 -14.26 20.52 -5.33
N GLU A 238 -14.23 21.28 -6.44
CA GLU A 238 -14.55 20.74 -7.77
C GLU A 238 -13.43 19.87 -8.34
N ARG A 239 -12.17 20.23 -8.08
CA ARG A 239 -11.01 19.51 -8.62
C ARG A 239 -10.73 18.26 -7.76
N PRO A 240 -10.58 17.06 -8.38
CA PRO A 240 -10.24 15.86 -7.64
C PRO A 240 -8.82 15.95 -7.08
N SER A 241 -8.64 15.48 -5.85
CA SER A 241 -7.34 15.27 -5.22
C SER A 241 -6.66 14.00 -5.73
N VAL A 242 -7.46 12.98 -6.05
CA VAL A 242 -6.98 11.75 -6.71
C VAL A 242 -7.90 11.41 -7.87
N LEU A 243 -7.30 11.10 -9.01
CA LEU A 243 -7.99 10.47 -10.13
C LEU A 243 -7.27 9.16 -10.45
N ASN A 244 -7.96 8.04 -10.30
CA ASN A 244 -7.38 6.72 -10.44
C ASN A 244 -8.22 5.80 -11.32
N GLU A 245 -7.71 5.45 -12.50
CA GLU A 245 -8.24 4.37 -13.35
C GLU A 245 -7.71 3.03 -12.81
N GLN A 246 -8.37 2.51 -11.79
CA GLN A 246 -8.02 1.28 -11.08
C GLN A 246 -8.47 0.06 -11.86
N VAL A 247 -7.57 -0.90 -12.08
CA VAL A 247 -7.89 -2.18 -12.69
C VAL A 247 -8.08 -3.23 -11.60
N ILE A 248 -9.27 -3.81 -11.54
CA ILE A 248 -9.59 -4.91 -10.65
C ILE A 248 -9.73 -6.18 -11.49
N LEU A 249 -9.02 -7.24 -11.09
CA LEU A 249 -9.11 -8.55 -11.73
C LEU A 249 -9.91 -9.51 -10.84
N TYR A 250 -11.00 -10.05 -11.41
CA TYR A 250 -11.87 -11.06 -10.82
C TYR A 250 -11.55 -12.43 -11.41
N MET A 251 -11.37 -13.46 -10.57
CA MET A 251 -10.93 -14.81 -10.95
C MET A 251 -11.68 -15.90 -10.21
#